data_AF-A0A643F881-F1
#
_entry.id   AF-A0A643F881-F1
#
_cell.length_a   1.000
_cell.length_b   1.000
_cell.length_c   1.000
_cell.angle_alpha   90.00
_cell.angle_beta   90.00
_cell.angle_gamma   90.00
#
_symmetry.space_group_name_H-M   'P 1'
#
loop_
_entity.id
_entity.type
_entity.pdbx_description
1 polymer ?
#
loop_
_entity_poly.entity_id
_entity_poly.type
_entity_poly.pdbx_seq_one_letter_code
_entity_poly.pdbx_strand_id
1 'polypeptide(L)' 'ADPAKYLPVLAKTTGYKGVTGVISFDEKGDIKNGALTLYTYKAGQKTALGVVH' A
#
# COMPACT_ATOMS: atom_id res chain seq x y z
N ALA A 1 -16.46 -13.71 0.52
CA ALA A 1 -15.06 -13.83 0.06
C ALA A 1 -14.39 -14.93 0.87
N ASP A 2 -13.50 -15.74 0.27
CA ASP A 2 -12.86 -16.90 0.92
C ASP A 2 -11.33 -16.63 1.07
N PRO A 3 -10.87 -16.15 2.25
CA PRO A 3 -9.48 -15.74 2.48
C PRO A 3 -8.44 -16.79 2.16
N ALA A 4 -8.78 -18.07 2.38
CA ALA A 4 -7.89 -19.18 2.13
C ALA A 4 -7.50 -19.30 0.64
N LYS A 5 -8.33 -18.80 -0.27
CA LYS A 5 -8.08 -18.86 -1.72
C LYS A 5 -7.20 -17.73 -2.24
N TYR A 6 -7.34 -16.50 -1.70
CA TYR A 6 -6.65 -15.33 -2.27
C TYR A 6 -5.42 -14.89 -1.50
N LEU A 7 -5.31 -15.17 -0.20
CA LEU A 7 -4.11 -14.83 0.60
C LEU A 7 -2.82 -15.45 0.05
N PRO A 8 -2.79 -16.73 -0.40
CA PRO A 8 -1.58 -17.32 -0.99
C PRO A 8 -1.18 -16.69 -2.33
N VAL A 9 -2.14 -16.12 -3.06
CA VAL A 9 -1.92 -15.46 -4.36
C VAL A 9 -1.38 -14.05 -4.14
N LEU A 10 -1.93 -13.33 -3.14
CA LEU A 10 -1.44 -12.02 -2.74
C LEU A 10 -0.02 -12.08 -2.17
N ALA A 11 0.28 -13.05 -1.29
CA ALA A 11 1.63 -13.22 -0.74
C ALA A 11 2.69 -13.57 -1.80
N LYS A 12 2.30 -14.21 -2.92
CA LYS A 12 3.16 -14.48 -4.08
C LYS A 12 3.37 -13.26 -4.98
N THR A 13 2.56 -12.22 -4.80
CA THR A 13 2.71 -10.98 -5.55
C THR A 13 3.92 -10.24 -4.98
N THR A 14 5.08 -10.50 -5.58
CA THR A 14 6.32 -9.79 -5.31
C THR A 14 6.64 -8.91 -6.51
N GLY A 15 6.97 -7.64 -6.29
CA GLY A 15 7.44 -6.81 -7.39
C GLY A 15 6.36 -6.25 -8.32
N TYR A 16 5.07 -6.27 -7.95
CA TYR A 16 4.00 -5.82 -8.86
C TYR A 16 4.13 -4.33 -9.15
N LYS A 17 4.33 -3.96 -10.42
CA LYS A 17 4.44 -2.57 -10.84
C LYS A 17 3.07 -1.90 -10.84
N GLY A 18 2.68 -1.37 -9.69
CA GLY A 18 1.48 -0.55 -9.53
C GLY A 18 1.71 0.90 -9.97
N VAL A 19 0.61 1.64 -10.14
CA VAL A 19 0.63 3.07 -10.51
C VAL A 19 1.40 3.93 -9.48
N THR A 20 1.48 3.45 -8.23
CA THR A 20 2.15 4.11 -7.11
C THR A 20 3.56 3.58 -6.82
N GLY A 21 4.03 2.53 -7.50
CA GLY A 21 5.31 1.88 -7.24
C GLY A 21 5.24 0.36 -7.21
N VAL A 22 6.31 -0.28 -6.73
CA VAL A 22 6.38 -1.73 -6.57
C VAL A 22 5.57 -2.17 -5.35
N ILE A 23 4.57 -3.01 -5.54
CA ILE A 23 3.65 -3.50 -4.50
C ILE A 23 4.00 -4.96 -4.18
N SER A 24 4.10 -5.28 -2.88
CA SER A 24 4.22 -6.65 -2.37
C SER A 24 3.39 -6.80 -1.11
N PHE A 25 2.97 -8.02 -0.78
CA PHE A 25 2.13 -8.30 0.39
C PHE A 25 2.81 -9.29 1.36
N ASP A 26 2.42 -9.24 2.64
CA ASP A 26 2.76 -10.27 3.62
C ASP A 26 1.73 -11.41 3.65
N GLU A 27 1.97 -12.39 4.52
CA GLU A 27 1.12 -13.59 4.65
C GLU A 27 -0.30 -13.29 5.14
N LYS A 28 -0.50 -12.11 5.75
CA LYS A 28 -1.80 -11.63 6.22
C LYS A 28 -2.51 -10.78 5.17
N GLY A 29 -1.80 -10.40 4.11
CA GLY A 29 -2.31 -9.55 3.03
C GLY A 29 -2.01 -8.06 3.22
N ASP A 30 -1.16 -7.70 4.19
CA ASP A 30 -0.75 -6.32 4.40
C ASP A 30 0.34 -5.92 3.39
N ILE A 31 0.30 -4.68 2.89
CA ILE A 31 1.29 -4.17 1.93
C ILE A 31 2.65 -4.01 2.62
N LYS A 32 3.69 -4.63 2.06
CA LYS A 32 5.08 -4.43 2.45
C LYS A 32 5.64 -3.15 1.81
N ASN A 33 6.29 -2.30 2.62
CA ASN A 33 6.94 -1.05 2.18
C ASN A 33 5.99 -0.11 1.41
N GLY A 34 4.72 -0.07 1.84
CA GLY A 34 3.73 0.81 1.25
C GLY A 34 4.04 2.26 1.57
N ALA A 35 4.28 3.07 0.55
CA ALA A 35 4.49 4.51 0.73
C ALA A 35 3.26 5.16 1.39
N LEU A 36 3.41 5.64 2.63
CA LEU A 36 2.39 6.40 3.35
C LEU A 36 2.58 7.89 3.07
N THR A 37 1.63 8.50 2.35
CA THR A 37 1.63 9.96 2.18
C THR A 37 0.83 10.61 3.30
N LEU A 38 1.50 11.38 4.15
CA LEU A 38 0.85 12.16 5.19
C LEU A 38 0.25 13.43 4.57
N TYR A 39 -1.01 13.72 4.91
CA TYR A 39 -1.70 14.94 4.50
C TYR A 39 -2.07 15.79 5.71
N THR A 40 -2.08 17.11 5.53
CA THR A 40 -2.65 18.08 6.46
C THR A 40 -3.67 18.96 5.75
N TYR A 41 -4.39 19.78 6.52
CA TYR A 41 -5.21 20.84 5.97
C TYR A 41 -4.62 22.20 6.37
N LYS A 42 -4.15 22.96 5.38
CA LYS A 42 -3.73 24.36 5.55
C LYS A 42 -4.76 25.26 4.90
N ALA A 43 -5.31 26.21 5.67
CA ALA A 43 -6.37 27.12 5.22
C ALA A 43 -7.58 26.39 4.57
N GLY A 44 -7.97 25.24 5.14
CA GLY A 44 -9.08 24.42 4.62
C GLY A 44 -8.75 23.60 3.38
N GLN A 45 -7.54 23.70 2.83
CA GLN A 45 -7.12 22.94 1.65
C GLN A 45 -6.20 21.78 2.04
N LYS A 46 -6.44 20.60 1.45
CA LYS A 46 -5.62 19.40 1.66
C LYS A 46 -4.23 19.61 1.03
N THR A 47 -3.17 19.48 1.82
CA THR A 47 -1.77 19.61 1.40
C THR A 47 -0.98 18.37 1.81
N ALA A 48 -0.13 17.83 0.94
CA ALA A 48 0.77 16.74 1.28
C ALA A 48 1.90 17.26 2.18
N LEU A 49 2.11 16.60 3.32
CA LEU A 49 3.20 16.88 4.26
C LEU A 49 4.48 16.12 3.92
N GLY A 50 4.35 14.92 3.34
CA GLY A 50 5.50 14.09 2.97
C GLY A 50 5.13 12.63 2.75
N VAL A 51 6.08 11.86 2.26
CA VAL A 51 5.96 10.41 2.01
C VAL A 51 6.91 9.67 2.93
N VAL A 52 6.41 8.64 3.62
CA VAL A 52 7.20 7.70 4.43
C VAL A 52 7.20 6.35 3.72
N HIS A 53 8.38 5.73 3.60
CA HIS A 53 8.60 4.43 2.94
C HIS A 53 8.78 3.31 3.96
#